data_AF-A0A9W9YRV6-F1
#
_entry.id   AF-A0A9W9YRV6-F1
#
_cell.length_a   1.000
_cell.length_b   1.000
_cell.length_c   1.000
_cell.angle_alpha   90.00
_cell.angle_beta   90.00
_cell.angle_gamma   90.00
#
_symmetry.space_group_name_H-M   'P 1'
#
loop_
_entity.id
_entity.type
_entity.pdbx_description
1 polymer ?
#
loop_
_entity_poly.entity_id
_entity_poly.type
_entity_poly.pdbx_seq_one_letter_code
_entity_poly.pdbx_strand_id
1 'polypeptide(L)'
;MITQLQEELRALANQRHPDCLSEDPITQQLINIRRSRIWVDASRAFSSTSFSMSKGIRVNFIGEPAVDGGGPRREFYRLLVEAACTASGLLEGSEGRKIPMHHCAALRAKKFKLLGIMAGLSMIDGGPGFPVFAAPVFNYIATDNPQEGELEDIPDPVVCMSLSNVSYEKYCKMNYDTTDIPPDMYLLCPCATSPLV
;
A
#
# COMPACT_ATOMS: atom_id res chain seq x y z
N MET A 1 10.87 7.99 17.77
CA MET A 1 10.16 8.76 16.72
C MET A 1 8.87 8.08 16.28
N ILE A 2 8.87 6.78 15.95
CA ILE A 2 7.64 6.03 15.58
C ILE A 2 6.61 5.98 16.75
N THR A 3 7.06 5.87 18.00
CA THR A 3 6.18 5.78 19.18
C THR A 3 5.38 7.04 19.46
N GLN A 4 5.95 8.23 19.25
CA GLN A 4 5.28 9.50 19.50
C GLN A 4 4.13 9.75 18.52
N LEU A 5 4.36 9.50 17.22
CA LEU A 5 3.31 9.58 16.19
C LEU A 5 2.18 8.59 16.46
N GLN A 6 2.51 7.38 16.92
CA GLN A 6 1.51 6.37 17.27
C GLN A 6 0.67 6.82 18.48
N GLU A 7 1.27 7.40 19.50
CA GLU A 7 0.57 7.95 20.67
C GLU A 7 -0.36 9.10 20.28
N GLU A 8 0.11 10.02 19.43
CA GLU A 8 -0.69 11.12 18.90
C GLU A 8 -1.87 10.62 18.06
N LEU A 9 -1.64 9.64 17.18
CA LEU A 9 -2.69 9.03 16.37
C LEU A 9 -3.75 8.33 17.25
N ARG A 10 -3.30 7.63 18.30
CA ARG A 10 -4.19 6.99 19.28
C ARG A 10 -4.99 8.02 20.07
N ALA A 11 -4.36 9.11 20.51
CA ALA A 11 -5.04 10.19 21.20
C ALA A 11 -6.13 10.83 20.32
N LEU A 12 -5.82 11.09 19.05
CA LEU A 12 -6.77 11.63 18.08
C LEU A 12 -7.93 10.67 17.81
N ALA A 13 -7.64 9.37 17.67
CA ALA A 13 -8.66 8.34 17.48
C ALA A 13 -9.61 8.25 18.68
N ASN A 14 -9.08 8.29 19.91
CA ASN A 14 -9.88 8.30 21.13
C ASN A 14 -10.71 9.59 21.29
N GLN A 15 -10.20 10.73 20.83
CA GLN A 15 -10.96 11.99 20.83
C GLN A 15 -12.16 11.94 19.88
N ARG A 16 -11.97 11.40 18.67
CA ARG A 16 -13.01 11.28 17.65
C ARG A 16 -14.04 10.21 18.00
N HIS A 17 -13.60 9.15 18.66
CA HIS A 17 -14.41 8.00 19.03
C HIS A 17 -14.04 7.56 20.46
N PRO A 18 -14.78 8.03 21.48
CA PRO A 18 -14.58 7.57 22.86
C PRO A 18 -14.74 6.05 22.94
N ASP A 19 -13.90 5.38 23.74
CA ASP A 19 -13.87 3.93 23.95
C ASP A 19 -13.44 3.06 22.75
N CYS A 20 -12.92 3.67 21.68
CA CYS A 20 -12.59 3.00 20.42
C CYS A 20 -11.38 2.05 20.49
N LEU A 21 -10.55 2.17 21.53
CA LEU A 21 -9.23 1.52 21.59
C LEU A 21 -8.91 0.96 22.97
N SER A 22 -9.86 0.25 23.56
CA SER A 22 -9.58 -0.48 24.80
C SER A 22 -8.45 -1.49 24.59
N GLU A 23 -7.39 -1.35 25.39
CA GLU A 23 -6.30 -2.32 25.46
C GLU A 23 -6.68 -3.56 26.29
N ASP A 24 -7.84 -3.56 26.94
CA ASP A 24 -8.32 -4.73 27.67
C ASP A 24 -8.60 -5.88 26.68
N PRO A 25 -7.85 -7.00 26.77
CA PRO A 25 -8.04 -8.16 25.91
C PRO A 25 -9.48 -8.68 25.91
N ILE A 26 -10.24 -8.51 26.99
CA ILE A 26 -11.64 -8.97 27.11
C ILE A 26 -12.55 -8.20 26.17
N THR A 27 -12.29 -6.90 26.01
CA THR A 27 -13.07 -6.01 25.15
C THR A 27 -12.69 -6.13 23.67
N GLN A 28 -11.53 -6.72 23.39
CA GLN A 28 -11.01 -6.86 22.03
C GLN A 28 -11.69 -7.99 21.25
N GLN A 29 -12.14 -7.65 20.04
CA GLN A 29 -12.76 -8.60 19.12
C GLN A 29 -11.72 -9.57 18.54
N LEU A 30 -12.02 -10.87 18.61
CA LEU A 30 -11.15 -11.93 18.13
C LEU A 30 -11.35 -12.16 16.62
N ILE A 31 -10.26 -12.16 15.86
CA ILE A 31 -10.24 -12.57 14.46
C ILE A 31 -9.41 -13.86 14.30
N ASN A 32 -9.97 -14.82 13.57
CA ASN A 32 -9.33 -16.09 13.30
C ASN A 32 -8.74 -16.09 11.89
N ILE A 33 -7.44 -16.30 11.78
CA ILE A 33 -6.69 -16.11 10.53
C ILE A 33 -5.90 -17.39 10.20
N ARG A 34 -5.97 -17.84 8.95
CA ARG A 34 -5.05 -18.88 8.44
C ARG A 34 -3.88 -18.22 7.73
N ARG A 35 -2.65 -18.64 8.06
CA ARG A 35 -1.43 -18.10 7.41
C ARG A 35 -1.44 -18.24 5.88
N SER A 36 -2.06 -19.29 5.35
CA SER A 36 -2.18 -19.51 3.90
C SER A 36 -3.27 -18.67 3.22
N ARG A 37 -4.13 -17.98 3.99
CA ARG A 37 -5.32 -17.27 3.49
C ARG A 37 -5.52 -15.90 4.15
N ILE A 38 -4.43 -15.21 4.49
CA ILE A 38 -4.44 -13.92 5.22
C ILE A 38 -5.45 -12.93 4.63
N TRP A 39 -5.33 -12.60 3.35
CA TRP A 39 -6.19 -11.61 2.70
C TRP A 39 -7.67 -11.99 2.74
N VAL A 40 -8.00 -13.26 2.49
CA VAL A 40 -9.37 -13.75 2.43
C VAL A 40 -10.01 -13.74 3.81
N ASP A 41 -9.30 -14.24 4.82
CA ASP A 41 -9.81 -14.32 6.20
C ASP A 41 -9.91 -12.93 6.82
N ALA A 42 -8.92 -12.05 6.59
CA ALA A 42 -8.98 -10.65 7.00
C ALA A 42 -10.16 -9.93 6.33
N SER A 43 -10.34 -10.11 5.02
CA SER A 43 -11.45 -9.49 4.30
C SER A 43 -12.79 -9.91 4.88
N ARG A 44 -12.96 -11.20 5.20
CA ARG A 44 -14.18 -11.72 5.85
C ARG A 44 -14.38 -11.11 7.23
N ALA A 45 -13.35 -11.07 8.07
CA ALA A 45 -13.45 -10.58 9.43
C ALA A 45 -13.83 -9.09 9.49
N PHE A 46 -13.13 -8.25 8.70
CA PHE A 46 -13.33 -6.79 8.72
C PHE A 46 -14.58 -6.35 7.96
N SER A 47 -15.11 -7.18 7.05
CA SER A 47 -16.38 -6.92 6.36
C SER A 47 -17.61 -7.40 7.14
N SER A 48 -17.41 -8.10 8.27
CA SER A 48 -18.53 -8.58 9.10
C SER A 48 -19.36 -7.41 9.63
N THR A 49 -20.69 -7.57 9.63
CA THR A 49 -21.61 -6.58 10.21
C THR A 49 -21.42 -6.39 11.71
N SER A 50 -20.88 -7.40 12.40
CA SER A 50 -20.55 -7.35 13.82
C SER A 50 -19.20 -6.73 14.12
N PHE A 51 -18.38 -6.45 13.09
CA PHE A 51 -17.05 -5.87 13.28
C PHE A 51 -17.17 -4.41 13.71
N SER A 52 -16.50 -4.06 14.79
CA SER A 52 -16.44 -2.70 15.28
C SER A 52 -15.00 -2.20 15.21
N MET A 53 -14.79 -1.11 14.49
CA MET A 53 -13.48 -0.42 14.48
C MET A 53 -13.10 0.08 15.88
N SER A 54 -14.09 0.19 16.77
CA SER A 54 -13.97 0.68 18.14
C SER A 54 -13.60 -0.36 19.18
N LYS A 55 -13.31 -1.60 18.78
CA LYS A 55 -13.04 -2.68 19.74
C LYS A 55 -11.64 -3.28 19.57
N GLY A 56 -10.69 -2.58 18.96
CA GLY A 56 -9.36 -3.13 18.64
C GLY A 56 -9.45 -4.49 17.92
N ILE A 57 -8.37 -5.28 17.89
CA ILE A 57 -8.43 -6.70 17.48
C ILE A 57 -7.50 -7.56 18.32
N ARG A 58 -7.89 -8.81 18.54
CA ARG A 58 -6.98 -9.92 18.90
C ARG A 58 -6.90 -10.89 17.73
N VAL A 59 -5.70 -11.39 17.47
CA VAL A 59 -5.47 -12.34 16.38
C VAL A 59 -5.21 -13.72 16.93
N ASN A 60 -5.94 -14.69 16.41
CA ASN A 60 -5.66 -16.11 16.59
C ASN A 60 -5.30 -16.75 15.25
N PHE A 61 -4.08 -17.26 15.14
CA PHE A 61 -3.68 -18.06 13.99
C PHE A 61 -4.19 -19.48 14.14
N ILE A 62 -5.07 -19.92 13.23
CA ILE A 62 -5.74 -21.22 13.35
C ILE A 62 -4.69 -22.34 13.31
N GLY A 63 -4.71 -23.19 14.35
CA GLY A 63 -3.78 -24.32 14.50
C GLY A 63 -2.49 -23.98 15.25
N GLU A 64 -2.33 -22.74 15.71
CA GLU A 64 -1.22 -22.33 16.57
C GLU A 64 -1.69 -22.14 18.02
N PRO A 65 -0.82 -22.41 19.03
CA PRO A 65 -1.16 -22.13 20.41
C PRO A 65 -1.42 -20.64 20.61
N ALA A 66 -2.39 -20.30 21.45
CA ALA A 66 -2.67 -18.91 21.79
C ALA A 66 -1.48 -18.32 22.56
N VAL A 67 -0.74 -17.42 21.92
CA VAL A 67 0.37 -16.66 22.54
C VAL A 67 -0.11 -15.24 22.85
N ASP A 68 0.43 -14.62 23.91
CA ASP A 68 0.05 -13.29 24.39
C ASP A 68 -0.22 -12.27 23.28
N GLY A 69 -1.34 -11.55 23.40
CA GLY A 69 -2.07 -10.89 22.29
C GLY A 69 -1.31 -9.82 21.49
N GLY A 70 -0.15 -9.35 21.97
CA GLY A 70 0.65 -8.34 21.27
C GLY A 70 1.54 -8.91 20.15
N GLY A 71 1.97 -10.17 20.23
CA GLY A 71 2.84 -10.81 19.23
C GLY A 71 2.08 -11.16 17.95
N PRO A 72 1.00 -11.97 18.05
CA PRO A 72 0.21 -12.37 16.89
C PRO A 72 -0.41 -11.21 16.12
N ARG A 73 -0.82 -10.14 16.81
CA ARG A 73 -1.40 -8.93 16.19
C ARG A 73 -0.39 -8.20 15.29
N ARG A 74 0.84 -7.95 15.78
CA ARG A 74 1.89 -7.28 14.99
C ARG A 74 2.29 -8.12 13.79
N GLU A 75 2.45 -9.43 13.98
CA GLU A 75 2.78 -10.35 12.89
C GLU A 75 1.67 -10.41 11.83
N PHE A 76 0.40 -10.42 12.25
CA PHE A 76 -0.73 -10.36 11.33
C PHE A 76 -0.68 -9.13 10.43
N TYR A 77 -0.43 -7.94 10.97
CA TYR A 77 -0.37 -6.75 10.13
C TYR A 77 0.79 -6.79 9.13
N ARG A 78 1.95 -7.33 9.53
CA ARG A 78 3.08 -7.54 8.60
C ARG A 78 2.68 -8.46 7.44
N LEU A 79 2.05 -9.60 7.76
CA LEU A 79 1.55 -10.55 6.75
C LEU A 79 0.41 -9.96 5.90
N LEU A 80 -0.39 -9.06 6.47
CA LEU A 80 -1.49 -8.42 5.77
C LEU A 80 -0.98 -7.47 4.68
N VAL A 81 0.11 -6.73 4.93
CA VAL A 81 0.77 -5.90 3.91
C VAL A 81 1.26 -6.75 2.74
N GLU A 82 1.93 -7.86 3.04
CA GLU A 82 2.41 -8.80 2.03
C GLU A 82 1.26 -9.39 1.22
N ALA A 83 0.21 -9.87 1.90
CA ALA A 83 -0.98 -10.45 1.26
C ALA A 83 -1.75 -9.42 0.44
N ALA A 84 -1.76 -8.15 0.86
CA ALA A 84 -2.35 -7.07 0.07
C ALA A 84 -1.58 -6.83 -1.23
N CYS A 85 -0.26 -6.90 -1.20
CA CYS A 85 0.58 -6.71 -2.39
C CYS A 85 0.54 -7.88 -3.37
N THR A 86 0.32 -9.11 -2.88
CA THR A 86 0.51 -10.35 -3.67
C THR A 86 -0.79 -11.11 -3.97
N ALA A 87 -1.79 -11.04 -3.10
CA ALA A 87 -2.98 -11.90 -3.18
C ALA A 87 -4.30 -11.14 -3.25
N SER A 88 -4.32 -9.82 -3.03
CA SER A 88 -5.58 -9.06 -2.98
C SER A 88 -6.24 -8.80 -4.33
N GLY A 89 -5.42 -8.69 -5.39
CA GLY A 89 -5.83 -8.16 -6.69
C GLY A 89 -6.25 -6.69 -6.65
N LEU A 90 -5.85 -5.93 -5.62
CA LEU A 90 -6.18 -4.50 -5.49
C LEU A 90 -5.01 -3.58 -5.84
N LEU A 91 -3.79 -4.09 -5.76
CA LEU A 91 -2.56 -3.31 -5.94
C LEU A 91 -1.73 -3.91 -7.06
N GLU A 92 -1.09 -3.04 -7.84
CA GLU A 92 -0.15 -3.39 -8.90
C GLU A 92 1.08 -2.48 -8.84
N GLY A 93 2.07 -2.71 -9.70
CA GLY A 93 3.35 -2.03 -9.67
C GLY A 93 4.45 -2.80 -8.93
N SER A 94 5.64 -2.24 -8.92
CA SER A 94 6.83 -2.84 -8.30
C SER A 94 6.83 -2.70 -6.77
N GLU A 95 7.80 -3.32 -6.11
CA GLU A 95 7.96 -3.21 -4.65
C GLU A 95 8.26 -1.76 -4.25
N GLY A 96 7.56 -1.25 -3.22
CA GLY A 96 7.68 0.14 -2.79
C GLY A 96 7.04 1.19 -3.71
N ARG A 97 6.50 0.77 -4.87
CA ARG A 97 5.82 1.64 -5.85
C ARG A 97 4.46 1.08 -6.25
N LYS A 98 3.72 0.57 -5.26
CA LYS A 98 2.37 0.05 -5.53
C LYS A 98 1.41 1.19 -5.86
N ILE A 99 0.50 0.93 -6.78
CA ILE A 99 -0.64 1.80 -7.06
C ILE A 99 -1.95 1.00 -6.99
N PRO A 100 -3.09 1.64 -6.69
CA PRO A 100 -4.40 1.00 -6.77
C PRO A 100 -4.71 0.55 -8.20
N MET A 101 -4.99 -0.73 -8.39
CA MET A 101 -5.36 -1.29 -9.68
C MET A 101 -6.75 -0.80 -10.11
N HIS A 102 -6.93 -0.53 -11.39
CA HIS A 102 -8.25 -0.22 -11.93
C HIS A 102 -9.15 -1.47 -11.95
N HIS A 103 -9.88 -1.71 -10.85
CA HIS A 103 -10.72 -2.90 -10.68
C HIS A 103 -12.16 -2.55 -10.25
N CYS A 104 -13.06 -2.38 -11.23
CA CYS A 104 -14.44 -1.93 -10.97
C CYS A 104 -15.26 -2.87 -10.06
N ALA A 105 -15.10 -4.20 -10.20
CA ALA A 105 -15.82 -5.14 -9.34
C ALA A 105 -15.36 -5.04 -7.87
N ALA A 106 -14.05 -4.83 -7.64
CA ALA A 106 -13.51 -4.61 -6.31
C ALA A 106 -13.98 -3.28 -5.69
N LEU A 107 -14.08 -2.22 -6.50
CA LEU A 107 -14.67 -0.93 -6.09
C LEU A 107 -16.13 -1.09 -5.65
N ARG A 108 -16.98 -1.73 -6.46
CA ARG A 108 -18.39 -1.98 -6.10
C ARG A 108 -18.53 -2.83 -4.84
N ALA A 109 -17.65 -3.80 -4.67
CA ALA A 109 -17.59 -4.64 -3.47
C ALA A 109 -16.90 -3.95 -2.26
N LYS A 110 -16.58 -2.65 -2.35
CA LYS A 110 -15.96 -1.84 -1.29
C LYS A 110 -14.61 -2.38 -0.79
N LYS A 111 -13.88 -3.14 -1.62
CA LYS A 111 -12.60 -3.76 -1.21
C LYS A 111 -11.49 -2.73 -0.96
N PHE A 112 -11.45 -1.64 -1.72
CA PHE A 112 -10.51 -0.53 -1.47
C PHE A 112 -10.80 0.20 -0.16
N LYS A 113 -12.08 0.36 0.20
CA LYS A 113 -12.47 0.88 1.52
C LYS A 113 -11.95 -0.04 2.63
N LEU A 114 -12.07 -1.36 2.43
CA LEU A 114 -11.60 -2.36 3.39
C LEU A 114 -10.08 -2.32 3.57
N LEU A 115 -9.33 -2.18 2.46
CA LEU A 115 -7.88 -1.96 2.45
C LEU A 115 -7.49 -0.74 3.30
N GLY A 116 -8.18 0.39 3.11
CA GLY A 116 -7.95 1.61 3.90
C GLY A 116 -8.26 1.44 5.39
N ILE A 117 -9.35 0.75 5.74
CA ILE A 117 -9.69 0.44 7.14
C ILE A 117 -8.58 -0.41 7.78
N MET A 118 -8.12 -1.45 7.08
CA MET A 118 -7.03 -2.31 7.54
C MET A 118 -5.73 -1.54 7.74
N ALA A 119 -5.39 -0.62 6.82
CA ALA A 119 -4.22 0.25 6.96
C ALA A 119 -4.34 1.18 8.17
N GLY A 120 -5.50 1.81 8.37
CA GLY A 120 -5.76 2.68 9.52
C GLY A 120 -5.64 1.93 10.86
N LEU A 121 -6.30 0.78 10.97
CA LEU A 121 -6.23 -0.04 12.18
C LEU A 121 -4.83 -0.57 12.44
N SER A 122 -4.08 -0.93 11.38
CA SER A 122 -2.68 -1.28 11.50
C SER A 122 -1.87 -0.17 12.15
N MET A 123 -2.00 1.09 11.70
CA MET A 123 -1.27 2.21 12.30
C MET A 123 -1.65 2.45 13.76
N ILE A 124 -2.95 2.37 14.08
CA ILE A 124 -3.45 2.57 15.45
C ILE A 124 -2.93 1.46 16.40
N ASP A 125 -2.89 0.22 15.93
CA ASP A 125 -2.42 -0.93 16.71
C ASP A 125 -0.89 -1.04 16.78
N GLY A 126 -0.15 -0.09 16.19
CA GLY A 126 1.33 -0.10 16.15
C GLY A 126 1.92 -1.05 15.12
N GLY A 127 1.13 -1.46 14.14
CA GLY A 127 1.56 -2.12 12.92
C GLY A 127 2.09 -1.13 11.87
N PRO A 128 2.54 -1.64 10.70
CA PRO A 128 3.19 -0.85 9.67
C PRO A 128 2.27 0.14 8.93
N GLY A 129 0.94 0.04 9.06
CA GLY A 129 0.07 0.64 8.06
C GLY A 129 0.30 -0.06 6.74
N PHE A 130 0.36 0.70 5.63
CA PHE A 130 0.59 0.18 4.29
C PHE A 130 1.66 1.02 3.58
N PRO A 131 2.94 0.89 3.97
CA PRO A 131 4.04 1.70 3.43
C PRO A 131 4.54 1.14 2.09
N VAL A 132 3.61 0.90 1.15
CA VAL A 132 3.88 0.20 -0.12
C VAL A 132 3.60 1.06 -1.34
N PHE A 133 2.91 2.18 -1.15
CA PHE A 133 2.45 3.02 -2.24
C PHE A 133 3.57 3.89 -2.81
N ALA A 134 3.51 4.14 -4.11
CA ALA A 134 4.32 5.19 -4.74
C ALA A 134 4.06 6.55 -4.06
N ALA A 135 5.08 7.40 -3.98
CA ALA A 135 4.98 8.70 -3.29
C ALA A 135 3.81 9.58 -3.76
N PRO A 136 3.51 9.70 -5.08
CA PRO A 136 2.37 10.48 -5.56
C PRO A 136 1.03 9.93 -5.06
N VAL A 137 0.89 8.61 -4.98
CA VAL A 137 -0.32 7.95 -4.45
C VAL A 137 -0.48 8.24 -2.96
N PHE A 138 0.61 8.13 -2.20
CA PHE A 138 0.59 8.43 -0.78
C PHE A 138 0.21 9.90 -0.52
N ASN A 139 0.81 10.83 -1.27
CA ASN A 139 0.50 12.25 -1.20
C ASN A 139 -0.96 12.53 -1.54
N TYR A 140 -1.48 11.91 -2.61
CA TYR A 140 -2.88 12.07 -2.99
C TYR A 140 -3.84 11.58 -1.89
N ILE A 141 -3.59 10.40 -1.31
CA ILE A 141 -4.41 9.87 -0.21
C ILE A 141 -4.38 10.81 1.01
N ALA A 142 -3.22 11.40 1.32
CA ALA A 142 -3.04 12.23 2.50
C ALA A 142 -3.56 13.67 2.34
N THR A 143 -3.51 14.22 1.12
CA THR A 143 -3.70 15.66 0.89
C THR A 143 -4.81 16.00 -0.11
N ASP A 144 -5.35 15.01 -0.83
CA ASP A 144 -6.25 15.19 -1.98
C ASP A 144 -5.65 16.08 -3.10
N ASN A 145 -4.32 16.22 -3.12
CA ASN A 145 -3.59 16.97 -4.13
C ASN A 145 -2.78 16.00 -5.02
N PRO A 146 -3.14 15.84 -6.31
CA PRO A 146 -2.37 15.01 -7.22
C PRO A 146 -0.98 15.59 -7.44
N GLN A 147 0.01 14.71 -7.49
CA GLN A 147 1.40 15.04 -7.79
C GLN A 147 1.82 14.29 -9.06
N GLU A 148 2.82 14.82 -9.75
CA GLU A 148 3.46 14.09 -10.85
C GLU A 148 4.14 12.84 -10.29
N GLY A 149 4.05 11.74 -11.04
CA GLY A 149 4.72 10.48 -10.73
C GLY A 149 5.85 10.20 -11.69
N GLU A 150 6.65 9.19 -11.35
CA GLU A 150 7.79 8.76 -12.13
C GLU A 150 7.41 7.66 -13.12
N LEU A 151 8.25 7.45 -14.16
CA LEU A 151 8.03 6.37 -15.11
C LEU A 151 8.00 4.98 -14.44
N GLU A 152 8.76 4.79 -13.35
CA GLU A 152 8.77 3.51 -12.61
C GLU A 152 7.49 3.28 -11.78
N ASP A 153 6.66 4.30 -11.60
CA ASP A 153 5.37 4.17 -10.92
C ASP A 153 4.30 3.59 -11.86
N ILE A 154 4.60 3.45 -13.16
CA ILE A 154 3.69 2.95 -14.18
C ILE A 154 3.82 1.41 -14.29
N PRO A 155 2.79 0.65 -13.86
CA PRO A 155 2.86 -0.82 -13.87
C PRO A 155 2.76 -1.42 -15.27
N ASP A 156 2.05 -0.74 -16.17
CA ASP A 156 1.84 -1.21 -17.53
C ASP A 156 3.13 -1.00 -18.35
N PRO A 157 3.80 -2.07 -18.80
CA PRO A 157 5.08 -1.96 -19.48
C PRO A 157 4.96 -1.29 -20.86
N VAL A 158 3.81 -1.42 -21.52
CA VAL A 158 3.57 -0.81 -22.84
C VAL A 158 3.38 0.69 -22.68
N VAL A 159 2.60 1.11 -21.69
CA VAL A 159 2.40 2.53 -21.37
C VAL A 159 3.71 3.17 -20.90
N CYS A 160 4.44 2.51 -20.01
CA CYS A 160 5.75 2.97 -19.54
C CYS A 160 6.73 3.18 -20.71
N MET A 161 6.84 2.19 -21.61
CA MET A 161 7.69 2.28 -22.81
C MET A 161 7.25 3.38 -23.78
N SER A 162 5.94 3.56 -23.95
CA SER A 162 5.43 4.61 -24.85
C SER A 162 5.75 6.01 -24.30
N LEU A 163 5.60 6.20 -22.99
CA LEU A 163 5.88 7.47 -22.33
C LEU A 163 7.38 7.77 -22.25
N SER A 164 8.21 6.73 -22.08
CA SER A 164 9.66 6.91 -22.17
C SER A 164 10.02 7.45 -23.56
N ASN A 165 9.55 6.83 -24.65
CA ASN A 165 9.80 7.30 -26.02
C ASN A 165 9.34 8.75 -26.26
N VAL A 166 8.18 9.14 -25.75
CA VAL A 166 7.69 10.53 -25.85
C VAL A 166 8.59 11.50 -25.09
N SER A 167 9.06 11.10 -23.90
CA SER A 167 10.02 11.88 -23.11
C SER A 167 11.34 12.05 -23.86
N TYR A 168 11.86 10.96 -24.45
CA TYR A 168 13.06 10.96 -25.29
C TYR A 168 12.91 11.87 -26.52
N GLU A 169 11.83 11.74 -27.29
CA GLU A 169 11.59 12.60 -28.45
C GLU A 169 11.55 14.08 -28.08
N LYS A 170 10.91 14.42 -26.95
CA LYS A 170 10.83 15.79 -26.46
C LYS A 170 12.22 16.32 -26.09
N TYR A 171 13.04 15.51 -25.43
CA TYR A 171 14.42 15.84 -25.09
C TYR A 171 15.26 16.09 -26.35
N CYS A 172 15.24 15.18 -27.33
CA CYS A 172 15.97 15.34 -28.59
C CYS A 172 15.51 16.55 -29.41
N LYS A 173 14.22 16.90 -29.38
CA LYS A 173 13.68 18.07 -30.08
C LYS A 173 14.06 19.39 -29.40
N MET A 174 14.29 19.40 -28.08
CA MET A 174 14.76 20.58 -27.35
C MET A 174 16.28 20.79 -27.44
N ASN A 175 17.05 19.71 -27.52
CA ASN A 175 18.52 19.74 -27.58
C ASN A 175 19.03 19.29 -28.94
N TYR A 176 18.88 20.14 -29.97
CA TYR A 176 19.34 19.89 -31.34
C TYR A 176 20.86 19.70 -31.51
N ASP A 177 21.64 19.69 -30.42
CA ASP A 177 23.07 19.37 -30.44
C ASP A 177 23.25 17.98 -29.81
N THR A 178 23.59 17.00 -30.65
CA THR A 178 23.60 15.56 -30.34
C THR A 178 24.77 15.13 -29.45
N THR A 179 25.50 16.08 -28.87
CA THR A 179 26.73 15.83 -28.10
C THR A 179 26.53 15.58 -26.60
N ASP A 180 25.36 15.88 -26.03
CA ASP A 180 25.08 15.74 -24.59
C ASP A 180 24.00 14.69 -24.26
N ILE A 181 23.91 13.60 -25.04
CA ILE A 181 23.07 12.45 -24.65
C ILE A 181 23.86 11.63 -23.62
N PRO A 182 23.36 11.46 -22.38
CA PRO A 182 24.10 10.68 -21.39
C PRO A 182 24.20 9.20 -21.81
N PRO A 183 25.31 8.51 -21.47
CA PRO A 183 25.65 7.20 -22.05
C PRO A 183 24.61 6.08 -21.85
N ASP A 184 23.82 6.18 -20.78
CA ASP A 184 22.75 5.26 -20.42
C ASP A 184 21.48 5.42 -21.28
N MET A 185 21.34 6.55 -21.99
CA MET A 185 20.19 6.87 -22.84
C MET A 185 20.34 6.44 -24.31
N TYR A 186 21.53 6.02 -24.76
CA TYR A 186 21.76 5.64 -26.17
C TYR A 186 20.98 4.40 -26.62
N LEU A 187 20.69 3.46 -25.71
CA LEU A 187 19.92 2.24 -26.01
C LEU A 187 18.43 2.50 -26.26
N LEU A 188 17.95 3.72 -25.99
CA LEU A 188 16.53 4.10 -26.01
C LEU A 188 16.18 5.14 -27.09
N CYS A 189 17.17 5.68 -27.82
CA CYS A 189 16.95 6.57 -28.97
C CYS A 189 17.02 5.75 -30.26
N PRO A 190 15.90 5.54 -30.99
CA PRO A 190 15.89 4.92 -32.32
C PRO A 190 16.73 5.70 -33.36
N CYS A 191 17.05 6.94 -33.01
CA CYS A 191 17.83 7.94 -33.71
C CYS A 191 19.34 7.86 -33.46
N ALA A 192 19.77 7.21 -32.37
CA ALA A 192 21.16 7.16 -31.98
C ALA A 192 21.88 6.08 -32.79
N THR A 193 22.61 6.50 -33.82
CA THR A 193 23.69 5.67 -34.34
C THR A 193 24.86 5.81 -33.38
N SER A 194 25.33 4.69 -32.84
CA SER A 194 26.55 4.62 -32.04
C SER A 194 27.65 5.42 -32.74
N PRO A 195 28.39 6.32 -32.06
CA PRO A 195 29.55 6.94 -32.67
C PRO A 195 30.50 5.80 -33.05
N LEU A 196 30.69 5.61 -34.36
CA LEU A 196 31.60 4.62 -34.92
C LEU A 196 32.98 4.86 -34.29
N VAL A 197 33.46 3.88 -33.52
CA VAL A 197 34.87 3.80 -33.09
C VAL A 197 35.72 3.40 -34.28
#